data_AF-A0A3S1IW82-F1
#
_entry.id   AF-A0A3S1IW82-F1
#
_cell.length_a   1.000
_cell.length_b   1.000
_cell.length_c   1.000
_cell.angle_alpha   90.00
_cell.angle_beta   90.00
_cell.angle_gamma   90.00
#
_symmetry.space_group_name_H-M   'P 1'
#
loop_
_entity.id
_entity.type
_entity.pdbx_description
1 polymer ?
#
loop_
_entity_poly.entity_id
_entity_poly.type
_entity_poly.pdbx_seq_one_letter_code
_entity_poly.pdbx_strand_id
1 'polypeptide(L)'
;ARLAGSHAKAVLDRDTLATLANGIEGMIDRDLGGLRGAPKFPNAPFMQTLWLSWLRDRHTAHRDAVLLSLEQMLRGGIYDHIGGGLSRYSTDAEWLVPHFEKMLYDNAQLIRLCNWAYAATGNELFRVRIEETIDWLLREMRVDGSAFAASLDADSEGEEGLFYT
;
A
#
# COMPACT_ATOMS: atom_id res chain seq x y z
N ALA A 1 -33.11 15.72 -12.86
CA ALA A 1 -32.00 14.90 -12.33
C ALA A 1 -32.30 14.53 -10.88
N ARG A 2 -32.70 13.28 -10.59
CA ARG A 2 -32.87 12.78 -9.22
C ARG A 2 -31.61 11.98 -8.86
N LEU A 3 -30.70 12.58 -8.09
CA LEU A 3 -29.48 11.92 -7.59
C LEU A 3 -29.54 11.58 -6.09
N ALA A 4 -30.70 11.72 -5.44
CA ALA A 4 -30.85 11.27 -4.06
C ALA A 4 -31.64 9.96 -4.04
N GLY A 5 -30.93 8.84 -4.20
CA GLY A 5 -31.47 7.55 -3.77
C GLY A 5 -31.68 7.61 -2.25
N SER A 6 -32.92 7.44 -1.80
CA SER A 6 -33.24 7.31 -0.38
C SER A 6 -32.78 5.93 0.11
N HIS A 7 -31.46 5.72 0.18
CA HIS A 7 -30.95 4.60 0.95
C HIS A 7 -31.21 4.91 2.41
N ALA A 8 -31.92 4.02 3.10
CA ALA A 8 -32.01 4.05 4.56
C ALA A 8 -30.57 4.17 5.11
N LYS A 9 -30.35 4.99 6.13
CA LYS A 9 -29.03 5.08 6.78
C LYS A 9 -28.61 3.67 7.16
N ALA A 10 -27.59 3.15 6.49
CA ALA A 10 -27.02 1.86 6.84
C ALA A 10 -26.50 1.97 8.28
N VAL A 11 -27.03 1.14 9.16
CA VAL A 11 -26.55 1.06 10.55
C VAL A 11 -25.22 0.30 10.47
N LEU A 12 -24.12 0.96 10.84
CA LEU A 12 -22.84 0.31 11.00
C LEU A 12 -22.90 -0.55 12.26
N ASP A 13 -22.89 -1.86 12.09
CA ASP A 13 -22.87 -2.83 13.18
C ASP A 13 -21.53 -3.56 13.26
N ARG A 14 -21.42 -4.51 14.19
CA ARG A 14 -20.18 -5.29 14.38
C ARG A 14 -19.86 -6.12 13.15
N ASP A 15 -20.86 -6.63 12.44
CA ASP A 15 -20.67 -7.54 11.31
C ASP A 15 -20.20 -6.79 10.06
N THR A 16 -20.52 -5.50 9.96
CA THR A 16 -20.12 -4.64 8.83
C THR A 16 -18.62 -4.71 8.50
N LEU A 17 -17.73 -4.65 9.51
CA LEU A 17 -16.29 -4.77 9.28
C LEU A 17 -15.89 -6.17 8.80
N ALA A 18 -16.47 -7.22 9.38
CA ALA A 18 -16.14 -8.60 9.00
C ALA A 18 -16.61 -8.89 7.57
N THR A 19 -17.81 -8.44 7.20
CA THR A 19 -18.34 -8.55 5.84
C THR A 19 -17.46 -7.82 4.84
N LEU A 20 -17.05 -6.58 5.13
CA LEU A 20 -16.15 -5.82 4.26
C LEU A 20 -14.79 -6.50 4.14
N ALA A 21 -14.19 -6.92 5.26
CA ALA A 21 -12.89 -7.59 5.29
C ALA A 21 -12.91 -8.91 4.50
N ASN A 22 -13.98 -9.70 4.60
CA ASN A 22 -14.14 -10.93 3.82
C ASN A 22 -14.26 -10.64 2.31
N GLY A 23 -14.98 -9.59 1.93
CA GLY A 23 -15.05 -9.15 0.54
C GLY A 23 -13.68 -8.74 0.00
N ILE A 24 -12.92 -7.96 0.78
CA ILE A 24 -11.56 -7.53 0.43
C ILE A 24 -10.62 -8.74 0.32
N GLU A 25 -10.61 -9.66 1.29
CA GLU A 25 -9.75 -10.85 1.26
C GLU A 25 -9.99 -11.69 0.00
N GLY A 26 -11.25 -11.86 -0.42
CA GLY A 26 -11.59 -12.59 -1.65
C GLY A 26 -11.01 -11.97 -2.94
N MET A 27 -10.70 -10.67 -2.92
CA MET A 27 -10.07 -9.94 -4.03
C MET A 27 -8.54 -10.03 -4.02
N ILE A 28 -7.93 -10.45 -2.92
CA ILE A 28 -6.48 -10.56 -2.79
C ILE A 28 -5.96 -11.73 -3.65
N ASP A 29 -4.85 -11.50 -4.33
CA ASP A 29 -4.06 -12.51 -5.00
C ASP A 29 -3.36 -13.39 -3.97
N ARG A 30 -3.62 -14.70 -4.04
CA ARG A 30 -3.12 -15.66 -3.04
C ARG A 30 -1.66 -16.04 -3.24
N ASP A 31 -1.09 -15.72 -4.40
CA ASP A 31 0.29 -16.04 -4.75
C ASP A 31 1.14 -14.77 -4.77
N LEU A 32 0.62 -13.70 -5.37
CA LEU A 32 1.35 -12.44 -5.57
C LEU A 32 1.01 -11.35 -4.54
N GLY A 33 0.03 -11.57 -3.67
CA GLY A 33 -0.45 -10.55 -2.73
C GLY A 33 -1.07 -9.33 -3.42
N GLY A 34 -1.68 -8.44 -2.62
CA GLY A 34 -2.46 -7.29 -3.11
C GLY A 34 -3.64 -7.69 -3.99
N LEU A 35 -4.28 -6.70 -4.62
CA LEU A 35 -5.42 -6.98 -5.52
C LEU A 35 -4.95 -7.64 -6.81
N ARG A 36 -5.73 -8.58 -7.35
CA ARG A 36 -5.40 -9.25 -8.63
C ARG A 36 -5.37 -8.28 -9.81
N GLY A 37 -4.50 -8.60 -10.79
CA GLY A 37 -4.42 -7.90 -12.08
C GLY A 37 -3.39 -6.76 -12.10
N ALA A 38 -3.39 -6.05 -13.22
CA ALA A 38 -2.52 -4.92 -13.51
C ALA A 38 -3.34 -3.74 -14.09
N PRO A 39 -2.95 -2.47 -13.86
CA PRO A 39 -1.89 -2.03 -12.96
C PRO A 39 -2.23 -2.33 -11.50
N LYS A 40 -1.19 -2.58 -10.68
CA LYS A 40 -1.33 -3.06 -9.31
C LYS A 40 -0.94 -1.98 -8.30
N PHE A 41 -1.90 -1.60 -7.48
CA PHE A 41 -1.74 -0.55 -6.46
C PHE A 41 -1.59 -1.14 -5.06
N PRO A 42 -0.82 -0.49 -4.16
CA PRO A 42 -0.70 -0.90 -2.76
C PRO A 42 -2.05 -1.02 -2.05
N ASN A 43 -3.01 -0.12 -2.29
CA ASN A 43 -4.34 -0.17 -1.65
C ASN A 43 -4.28 -0.28 -0.11
N ALA A 44 -3.45 0.55 0.53
CA ALA A 44 -3.26 0.53 1.99
C ALA A 44 -4.55 0.60 2.84
N PRO A 45 -5.64 1.31 2.44
CA PRO A 45 -6.91 1.26 3.17
C PRO A 45 -7.55 -0.14 3.25
N PHE A 46 -7.39 -0.95 2.21
CA PHE A 46 -7.87 -2.33 2.21
C PHE A 46 -7.04 -3.20 3.13
N MET A 47 -5.70 -3.08 3.08
CA MET A 47 -4.82 -3.77 4.03
C MET A 47 -5.11 -3.37 5.47
N GLN A 48 -5.35 -2.08 5.74
CA GLN A 48 -5.73 -1.61 7.07
C GLN A 48 -7.06 -2.24 7.53
N THR A 49 -8.05 -2.35 6.65
CA THR A 49 -9.34 -2.95 6.98
C THR A 49 -9.18 -4.42 7.38
N LEU A 50 -8.41 -5.19 6.61
CA LEU A 50 -8.08 -6.58 6.92
C LEU A 50 -7.33 -6.69 8.26
N TRP A 51 -6.33 -5.83 8.49
CA TRP A 51 -5.56 -5.86 9.73
C TRP A 51 -6.40 -5.56 10.97
N LEU A 52 -7.27 -4.54 10.89
CA LEU A 52 -8.18 -4.20 11.98
C LEU A 52 -9.21 -5.31 12.25
N SER A 53 -9.71 -5.97 11.20
CA SER A 53 -10.57 -7.14 11.32
C SER A 53 -9.87 -8.27 12.06
N TRP A 54 -8.61 -8.56 11.71
CA TRP A 54 -7.80 -9.55 12.43
C TRP A 54 -7.57 -9.18 13.91
N LEU A 55 -7.21 -7.94 14.21
CA LEU A 55 -6.99 -7.52 15.60
C LEU A 55 -8.25 -7.67 16.46
N ARG A 56 -9.43 -7.43 15.86
CA ARG A 56 -10.72 -7.52 16.54
C ARG A 56 -11.17 -8.97 16.72
N ASP A 57 -11.22 -9.75 15.64
CA ASP A 57 -11.91 -11.05 15.61
C ASP A 57 -10.95 -12.24 15.52
N ARG A 58 -9.63 -11.99 15.45
CA ARG A 58 -8.57 -13.00 15.34
C ARG A 58 -8.66 -13.89 14.11
N HIS A 59 -9.34 -13.43 13.06
CA HIS A 59 -9.42 -14.14 11.78
C HIS A 59 -8.08 -14.11 11.04
N THR A 60 -7.28 -15.17 11.16
CA THR A 60 -5.87 -15.18 10.70
C THR A 60 -5.72 -15.02 9.20
N ALA A 61 -6.70 -15.45 8.39
CA ALA A 61 -6.65 -15.24 6.94
C ALA A 61 -6.56 -13.75 6.55
N HIS A 62 -7.17 -12.85 7.34
CA HIS A 62 -7.06 -11.41 7.09
C HIS A 62 -5.65 -10.89 7.38
N ARG A 63 -5.00 -11.38 8.46
CA ARG A 63 -3.59 -11.08 8.75
C ARG A 63 -2.69 -11.59 7.64
N ASP A 64 -2.86 -12.85 7.26
CA ASP A 64 -1.99 -13.55 6.33
C ASP A 64 -2.07 -12.92 4.93
N ALA A 65 -3.27 -12.47 4.51
CA ALA A 65 -3.44 -11.70 3.29
C ALA A 65 -2.66 -10.37 3.32
N VAL A 66 -2.64 -9.65 4.45
CA VAL A 66 -1.86 -8.41 4.59
C VAL A 66 -0.35 -8.71 4.56
N LEU A 67 0.10 -9.71 5.32
CA LEU A 67 1.51 -10.07 5.38
C LEU A 67 2.04 -10.49 4.01
N LEU A 68 1.33 -11.37 3.30
CA LEU A 68 1.69 -11.76 1.93
C LEU A 68 1.76 -10.54 1.00
N SER A 69 0.75 -9.66 1.06
CA SER A 69 0.70 -8.46 0.24
C SER A 69 1.90 -7.54 0.47
N LEU A 70 2.25 -7.29 1.73
CA LEU A 70 3.40 -6.47 2.07
C LEU A 70 4.71 -7.14 1.66
N GLU A 71 4.88 -8.44 1.92
CA GLU A 71 6.12 -9.15 1.59
C GLU A 71 6.37 -9.19 0.08
N GLN A 72 5.37 -9.51 -0.73
CA GLN A 72 5.51 -9.55 -2.19
C GLN A 72 5.78 -8.16 -2.76
N MET A 73 5.03 -7.15 -2.31
CA MET A 73 5.22 -5.77 -2.75
C MET A 73 6.61 -5.22 -2.37
N LEU A 74 7.09 -5.48 -1.15
CA LEU A 74 8.38 -4.97 -0.65
C LEU A 74 9.60 -5.75 -1.16
N ARG A 75 9.38 -6.88 -1.84
CA ARG A 75 10.40 -7.65 -2.56
C ARG A 75 10.37 -7.39 -4.06
N GLY A 76 9.30 -6.80 -4.58
CA GLY A 76 9.15 -6.43 -5.98
C GLY A 76 9.83 -5.11 -6.32
N GLY A 77 9.99 -4.86 -7.62
CA GLY A 77 10.57 -3.64 -8.16
C GLY A 77 9.73 -2.37 -7.95
N ILE A 78 8.47 -2.47 -7.50
CA ILE A 78 7.69 -1.32 -7.02
C ILE A 78 8.36 -0.60 -5.83
N TYR A 79 9.15 -1.33 -5.03
CA TYR A 79 9.95 -0.73 -3.97
C TYR A 79 11.35 -0.41 -4.49
N ASP A 80 11.79 0.84 -4.30
CA ASP A 80 13.12 1.25 -4.69
C ASP A 80 14.17 0.72 -3.70
N HIS A 81 14.83 -0.37 -4.08
CA HIS A 81 15.86 -1.03 -3.27
C HIS A 81 17.18 -0.27 -3.15
N ILE A 82 17.38 0.81 -3.92
CA ILE A 82 18.61 1.60 -3.90
C ILE A 82 18.36 2.89 -3.11
N GLY A 83 17.32 3.64 -3.49
CA GLY A 83 16.98 4.93 -2.90
C GLY A 83 16.03 4.86 -1.72
N GLY A 84 15.28 3.76 -1.56
CA GLY A 84 14.20 3.64 -0.58
C GLY A 84 12.88 4.24 -1.06
N GLY A 85 11.80 3.85 -0.40
CA GLY A 85 10.45 4.31 -0.72
C GLY A 85 9.77 3.53 -1.84
N LEU A 86 8.44 3.61 -1.84
CA LEU A 86 7.53 2.89 -2.70
C LEU A 86 6.99 3.80 -3.80
N SER A 87 7.05 3.29 -5.03
CA SER A 87 6.38 3.85 -6.19
C SER A 87 4.85 3.72 -6.10
N ARG A 88 4.13 4.59 -6.79
CA ARG A 88 2.67 4.72 -6.66
C ARG A 88 1.92 3.44 -7.04
N TYR A 89 2.39 2.74 -8.07
CA TYR A 89 1.85 1.44 -8.50
C TYR A 89 2.85 0.66 -9.34
N SER A 90 2.59 -0.64 -9.54
CA SER A 90 3.27 -1.48 -10.53
C SER A 90 2.42 -1.53 -11.80
N THR A 91 3.04 -1.45 -12.97
CA THR A 91 2.35 -1.59 -14.26
C THR A 91 2.02 -3.05 -14.58
N ASP A 92 2.65 -4.00 -13.87
CA ASP A 92 2.39 -5.44 -13.94
C ASP A 92 1.71 -6.00 -12.69
N ALA A 93 1.37 -7.30 -12.72
CA ALA A 93 0.70 -7.97 -11.62
C ALA A 93 1.69 -8.51 -10.57
N GLU A 94 2.96 -8.65 -10.92
CA GLU A 94 4.02 -9.29 -10.15
C GLU A 94 4.77 -8.33 -9.22
N TRP A 95 4.44 -7.04 -9.28
CA TRP A 95 5.11 -5.93 -8.58
C TRP A 95 6.50 -5.60 -9.13
N LEU A 96 6.82 -5.92 -10.38
CA LEU A 96 8.19 -5.80 -10.90
C LEU A 96 8.47 -4.45 -11.57
N VAL A 97 7.53 -3.92 -12.35
CA VAL A 97 7.72 -2.70 -13.14
C VAL A 97 7.05 -1.49 -12.46
N PRO A 98 7.81 -0.61 -11.79
CA PRO A 98 7.24 0.56 -11.10
C PRO A 98 6.76 1.64 -12.08
N HIS A 99 5.68 2.32 -11.70
CA HIS A 99 5.45 3.70 -12.10
C HIS A 99 6.22 4.62 -11.15
N PHE A 100 7.39 5.12 -11.59
CA PHE A 100 8.43 5.68 -10.73
C PHE A 100 8.02 6.85 -9.82
N GLU A 101 6.89 7.50 -10.06
CA GLU A 101 6.30 8.50 -9.14
C GLU A 101 6.16 7.92 -7.72
N LYS A 102 6.59 8.67 -6.70
CA LYS A 102 6.44 8.29 -5.29
C LYS A 102 5.59 9.32 -4.55
N MET A 103 4.60 8.85 -3.79
CA MET A 103 3.70 9.72 -3.04
C MET A 103 4.01 9.69 -1.55
N LEU A 104 3.97 10.85 -0.89
CA LEU A 104 4.19 10.96 0.55
C LEU A 104 3.18 10.12 1.35
N TYR A 105 1.90 10.20 0.98
CA TYR A 105 0.83 9.53 1.74
C TYR A 105 0.87 8.00 1.58
N ASP A 106 1.34 7.48 0.44
CA ASP A 106 1.50 6.04 0.23
C ASP A 106 2.64 5.49 1.10
N ASN A 107 3.77 6.19 1.12
CA ASN A 107 4.92 5.84 1.94
C ASN A 107 4.65 5.97 3.45
N ALA A 108 3.91 6.99 3.88
CA ALA A 108 3.47 7.13 5.27
C ALA A 108 2.56 5.97 5.71
N GLN A 109 1.64 5.53 4.84
CA GLN A 109 0.79 4.38 5.10
C GLN A 109 1.58 3.06 5.11
N LEU A 110 2.56 2.92 4.21
CA LEU A 110 3.46 1.78 4.17
C LEU A 110 4.24 1.64 5.49
N ILE A 111 4.88 2.71 5.98
CA ILE A 111 5.63 2.70 7.24
C ILE A 111 4.75 2.16 8.38
N ARG A 112 3.51 2.63 8.48
CA ARG A 112 2.57 2.18 9.51
C ARG A 112 2.22 0.70 9.37
N LEU A 113 1.91 0.23 8.16
CA LEU A 113 1.58 -1.18 7.90
C LEU A 113 2.78 -2.09 8.18
N CYS A 114 3.97 -1.71 7.73
CA CYS A 114 5.22 -2.40 8.02
C CYS A 114 5.50 -2.45 9.52
N ASN A 115 5.23 -1.37 10.27
CA ASN A 115 5.45 -1.38 11.72
C ASN A 115 4.54 -2.39 12.43
N TRP A 116 3.27 -2.47 12.01
CA TRP A 116 2.36 -3.50 12.49
C TRP A 116 2.81 -4.91 12.12
N ALA A 117 3.25 -5.11 10.87
CA ALA A 117 3.73 -6.40 10.39
C ALA A 117 5.01 -6.84 11.13
N TYR A 118 5.95 -5.91 11.35
CA TYR A 118 7.16 -6.16 12.13
C TYR A 118 6.81 -6.55 13.57
N ALA A 119 5.97 -5.76 14.25
CA ALA A 119 5.55 -6.05 15.62
C ALA A 119 4.85 -7.42 15.76
N ALA A 120 4.12 -7.86 14.73
CA ALA A 120 3.40 -9.13 14.74
C ALA A 120 4.29 -10.34 14.40
N THR A 121 5.38 -10.15 13.66
CA THR A 121 6.14 -11.27 13.05
C THR A 121 7.62 -11.32 13.42
N GLY A 122 8.22 -10.19 13.78
CA GLY A 122 9.68 -10.03 13.88
C GLY A 122 10.40 -10.14 12.53
N ASN A 123 9.70 -10.11 11.39
CA ASN A 123 10.32 -10.22 10.07
C ASN A 123 11.11 -8.94 9.74
N GLU A 124 12.44 -9.07 9.73
CA GLU A 124 13.39 -7.98 9.52
C GLU A 124 13.22 -7.25 8.19
N LEU A 125 12.59 -7.87 7.17
CA LEU A 125 12.21 -7.17 5.94
C LEU A 125 11.46 -5.88 6.23
N PHE A 126 10.47 -5.92 7.13
CA PHE A 126 9.64 -4.75 7.42
C PHE A 126 10.43 -3.64 8.12
N ARG A 127 11.31 -4.00 9.06
CA ARG A 127 12.17 -3.03 9.76
C ARG A 127 13.09 -2.32 8.77
N VAL A 128 13.79 -3.07 7.93
CA VAL A 128 14.71 -2.52 6.93
C VAL A 128 13.97 -1.57 5.98
N ARG A 129 12.78 -1.96 5.51
CA ARG A 129 11.98 -1.12 4.60
C ARG A 129 11.45 0.15 5.28
N ILE A 130 11.13 0.11 6.58
CA ILE A 130 10.77 1.31 7.34
C ILE A 130 11.96 2.28 7.39
N GLU A 131 13.14 1.78 7.77
CA GLU A 131 14.35 2.60 7.92
C GLU A 131 14.74 3.25 6.59
N GLU A 132 14.83 2.46 5.52
CA GLU A 132 15.12 2.95 4.17
C GLU A 132 14.08 3.98 3.66
N THR A 133 12.79 3.76 3.94
CA THR A 133 11.74 4.71 3.54
C THR A 133 11.85 6.02 4.33
N ILE A 134 12.17 5.97 5.62
CA ILE A 134 12.40 7.16 6.44
C ILE A 134 13.63 7.93 5.94
N ASP A 135 14.72 7.22 5.64
CA ASP A 135 15.94 7.84 5.09
C ASP A 135 15.67 8.52 3.74
N TRP A 136 14.88 7.89 2.87
CA TRP A 136 14.40 8.50 1.62
C TRP A 136 13.56 9.76 1.88
N LEU A 137 12.58 9.70 2.79
CA LEU A 137 11.75 10.85 3.13
C LEU A 137 12.59 12.05 3.62
N LEU A 138 13.58 11.79 4.47
CA LEU A 138 14.45 12.82 5.02
C LEU A 138 15.42 13.40 3.99
N ARG A 139 15.88 12.58 3.04
CA ARG A 139 16.85 12.98 2.01
C ARG A 139 16.21 13.68 0.82
N GLU A 140 15.12 13.13 0.28
CA GLU A 140 14.55 13.55 -1.01
C GLU A 140 13.26 14.37 -0.85
N MET A 141 12.46 14.10 0.18
CA MET A 141 11.12 14.67 0.30
C MET A 141 11.05 15.88 1.23
N ARG A 142 12.08 16.14 2.03
CA ARG A 142 12.12 17.29 2.93
C ARG A 142 12.36 18.57 2.13
N VAL A 143 11.47 19.54 2.28
CA VAL A 143 11.60 20.88 1.67
C VAL A 143 12.04 21.91 2.71
N ASP A 144 12.32 23.14 2.28
CA ASP A 144 12.73 24.24 3.16
C ASP A 144 11.85 24.34 4.42
N GLY A 145 12.51 24.37 5.57
CA GLY A 145 11.87 24.30 6.89
C GLY A 145 11.72 22.86 7.42
N SER A 146 10.50 22.54 7.89
CA SER A 146 10.15 21.26 8.52
C SER A 146 9.02 20.52 7.80
N ALA A 147 8.75 20.87 6.55
CA ALA A 147 7.68 20.27 5.75
C ALA A 147 8.21 19.19 4.80
N PHE A 148 7.30 18.38 4.26
CA PHE A 148 7.57 17.38 3.24
C PHE A 148 6.81 17.72 1.95
N ALA A 149 7.41 17.47 0.80
CA ALA A 149 6.74 17.49 -0.49
C ALA A 149 5.63 16.42 -0.54
N ALA A 150 4.60 16.63 -1.35
CA ALA A 150 3.48 15.70 -1.47
C ALA A 150 3.80 14.49 -2.37
N SER A 151 4.66 14.69 -3.37
CA SER A 151 5.11 13.68 -4.32
C SER A 151 6.52 13.97 -4.83
N LEU A 152 7.15 12.92 -5.33
CA LEU A 152 8.35 12.95 -6.17
C LEU A 152 7.94 12.41 -7.54
N ASP A 153 8.13 13.22 -8.57
CA ASP A 153 7.73 12.88 -9.94
C ASP A 153 8.63 11.81 -10.56
N ALA A 154 8.11 11.10 -11.56
CA ALA A 154 8.84 10.10 -12.34
C ALA A 154 9.83 10.73 -13.33
N ASP A 155 9.60 12.00 -13.71
CA ASP A 155 10.34 12.65 -14.78
C ASP A 155 11.62 13.33 -14.31
N SER A 156 12.73 12.88 -14.87
CA SER A 156 13.93 13.70 -15.04
C SER A 156 13.97 14.09 -16.52
N GLU A 157 13.81 15.39 -16.84
CA GLU A 157 13.83 15.96 -18.20
C GLU A 157 12.49 16.18 -18.94
N GLY A 158 11.38 16.36 -18.23
CA GLY A 158 10.26 17.19 -18.71
C GLY A 158 9.42 16.69 -19.89
N GLU A 159 9.49 15.41 -20.26
CA GLU A 159 8.55 14.79 -21.20
C GLU A 159 7.99 13.46 -20.67
N GLU A 160 6.77 13.53 -20.13
CA GLU A 160 5.96 12.39 -19.71
C GLU A 160 5.51 11.58 -20.95
N GLY A 161 5.95 10.32 -21.08
CA GLY A 161 5.28 9.33 -21.97
C GLY A 161 5.98 8.86 -23.26
N LEU A 162 7.30 9.00 -23.43
CA LEU A 162 7.98 8.65 -24.69
C LEU A 162 8.26 7.15 -24.97
N PHE A 163 7.93 6.20 -24.08
CA PHE A 163 8.27 4.77 -24.29
C PHE A 163 7.13 3.76 -24.11
N TYR A 164 5.91 4.11 -24.50
CA TYR A 164 4.89 3.10 -24.84
C TYR A 164 4.64 3.09 -26.35
N THR A 165 5.37 2.23 -27.06
CA THR A 165 5.03 1.74 -28.41
C THR A 165 5.04 0.22 -28.42
#